data_AF-A0A672GI39-F1
#
_entry.id   AF-A0A672GI39-F1
#
_cell.length_a   1.000
_cell.length_b   1.000
_cell.length_c   1.000
_cell.angle_alpha   90.00
_cell.angle_beta   90.00
_cell.angle_gamma   90.00
#
_symmetry.space_group_name_H-M   'P 1'
#
loop_
_entity.id
_entity.type
_entity.pdbx_description
1 polymer ?
#
loop_
_entity_poly.entity_id
_entity_poly.type
_entity_poly.pdbx_seq_one_letter_code
_entity_poly.pdbx_strand_id
1 'polypeptide(L)'
;MIEPTTVNIKELSEVKYGVPQGSVLRPILLPLYMLPNFSIECYGQADYMVNDLLLQCNGKVQQACYTRDNNEKGCIHLAKCSDPGWTCCYTDRCNA
;
A
#
# COMPACT_ATOMS: atom_id res chain seq x y z
N MET A 1 0.77 28.92 -4.15
CA MET A 1 -0.35 28.40 -4.96
C MET A 1 0.07 27.03 -5.45
N ILE A 2 -0.48 25.98 -4.85
CA ILE A 2 -0.32 24.59 -5.31
C ILE A 2 -1.73 24.01 -5.23
N GLU A 3 -2.38 23.90 -6.39
CA GLU A 3 -3.70 23.31 -6.53
C GLU A 3 -3.59 21.79 -6.36
N PRO A 4 -4.46 21.14 -5.57
CA PRO A 4 -4.53 19.69 -5.54
C PRO A 4 -5.16 19.20 -6.84
N THR A 5 -4.37 18.50 -7.67
CA THR A 5 -4.88 17.83 -8.87
C THR A 5 -5.83 16.71 -8.46
N THR A 6 -7.13 16.97 -8.51
CA THR A 6 -8.18 15.96 -8.42
C THR A 6 -7.99 14.95 -9.56
N VAL A 7 -7.43 13.78 -9.25
CA VAL A 7 -7.43 12.65 -10.19
C VAL A 7 -8.87 12.15 -10.29
N ASN A 8 -9.53 12.50 -11.39
CA ASN A 8 -10.88 12.08 -11.69
C ASN A 8 -10.85 10.60 -12.09
N ILE A 9 -11.21 9.70 -11.17
CA ILE A 9 -11.16 8.23 -11.34
C ILE A 9 -12.19 7.71 -12.38
N LYS A 10 -12.86 8.61 -13.10
CA LYS A 10 -13.88 8.27 -14.10
C LYS A 10 -13.28 7.87 -15.47
N GLU A 11 -11.97 7.96 -15.64
CA GLU A 11 -11.27 7.77 -16.93
C GLU A 11 -10.40 6.50 -16.98
N LEU A 12 -10.80 5.41 -16.32
CA LEU A 12 -10.11 4.12 -16.38
C LEU A 12 -10.99 2.97 -16.89
N SER A 13 -12.07 3.28 -17.61
CA SER A 13 -13.05 2.27 -18.07
C SER A 13 -12.96 1.84 -19.54
N GLU A 14 -11.93 2.20 -20.31
CA GLU A 14 -11.81 1.73 -21.69
C GLU A 14 -10.43 1.18 -22.06
N VAL A 15 -9.94 0.20 -21.30
CA VAL A 15 -9.02 -0.77 -21.90
C VAL A 15 -9.86 -1.79 -22.69
N LYS A 16 -9.96 -1.58 -24.01
CA LYS A 16 -10.60 -2.54 -24.92
C LYS A 16 -9.74 -3.79 -25.05
N TYR A 17 -9.96 -4.76 -24.15
CA TYR A 17 -9.38 -6.09 -24.29
C TYR A 17 -10.14 -6.86 -25.40
N GLY A 18 -9.62 -6.81 -26.63
CA GLY A 18 -10.04 -7.71 -27.70
C GLY A 18 -9.63 -9.14 -27.35
N VAL A 19 -10.62 -10.00 -27.07
CA VAL A 19 -10.41 -11.40 -26.74
C VAL A 19 -10.56 -12.24 -28.02
N PRO A 20 -9.51 -12.95 -28.48
CA PRO A 20 -9.69 -13.95 -29.53
C PRO A 20 -10.54 -15.11 -28.99
N GLN A 21 -11.64 -15.38 -29.69
CA GLN A 21 -12.62 -16.42 -29.36
C GLN A 21 -11.98 -17.81 -29.56
N GLY A 22 -11.43 -18.42 -28.49
CA GLY A 22 -10.90 -19.78 -28.65
C GLY A 22 -10.15 -20.43 -27.48
N SER A 23 -10.24 -19.95 -26.24
CA SER A 23 -9.50 -20.59 -25.13
C SER A 23 -10.38 -20.80 -23.90
N VAL A 24 -10.70 -22.06 -23.62
CA VAL A 24 -11.62 -22.53 -22.56
C VAL A 24 -10.94 -22.59 -21.18
N LEU A 25 -9.64 -22.26 -21.08
CA LEU A 25 -8.86 -22.26 -19.83
C LEU A 25 -8.95 -20.97 -19.00
N ARG A 26 -9.87 -20.07 -19.36
CA ARG A 26 -9.92 -18.69 -18.85
C ARG A 26 -10.64 -18.44 -17.50
N PRO A 27 -11.55 -19.28 -16.96
CA PRO A 27 -12.30 -18.91 -15.75
C PRO A 27 -11.51 -19.08 -14.44
N ILE A 28 -10.38 -19.81 -14.44
CA ILE A 28 -9.63 -20.11 -13.20
C ILE A 28 -8.68 -18.97 -12.80
N LEU A 29 -8.26 -18.11 -13.75
CA LEU A 29 -7.36 -16.98 -13.46
C LEU A 29 -8.10 -15.72 -12.96
N LEU A 30 -9.44 -15.73 -13.02
CA LEU A 30 -10.28 -14.62 -12.59
C LEU A 30 -10.20 -14.25 -11.08
N PRO A 31 -10.10 -15.20 -10.13
CA PRO A 31 -10.13 -14.88 -8.71
C PRO A 31 -8.88 -14.15 -8.21
N LEU A 32 -7.72 -14.33 -8.85
CA LEU A 32 -6.45 -13.78 -8.36
C LEU A 32 -6.34 -12.26 -8.57
N TYR A 33 -7.03 -11.71 -9.57
CA TYR A 33 -6.99 -10.27 -9.83
C TYR A 33 -7.95 -9.45 -8.94
N MET A 34 -8.96 -10.09 -8.33
CA MET A 34 -9.97 -9.42 -7.49
C MET A 34 -9.51 -9.18 -6.05
N LEU A 35 -8.31 -9.64 -5.66
CA LEU A 35 -7.84 -9.47 -4.29
C LEU A 35 -7.67 -7.98 -3.95
N PRO A 36 -8.25 -7.50 -2.82
CA PRO A 36 -8.10 -6.12 -2.40
C PRO A 36 -6.62 -5.76 -2.28
N ASN A 37 -6.25 -4.62 -2.87
CA ASN A 37 -4.96 -4.01 -2.63
C ASN A 37 -5.14 -2.99 -1.51
N PHE A 38 -4.47 -3.21 -0.39
CA PHE A 38 -4.35 -2.24 0.68
C PHE A 38 -3.24 -1.26 0.35
N SER A 39 -3.46 0.01 0.67
CA SER A 39 -2.50 1.09 0.52
C SER A 39 -2.48 1.89 1.82
N ILE A 40 -1.29 2.23 2.31
CA ILE A 40 -1.09 3.16 3.43
C ILE A 40 0.19 3.95 3.19
N GLU A 41 0.16 5.23 3.53
CA GLU A 41 1.34 6.10 3.50
C GLU A 41 1.97 6.18 4.89
N CYS A 42 3.29 6.01 5.00
CA CYS A 42 4.01 6.10 6.28
C CYS A 42 5.32 6.87 6.11
N TYR A 43 5.85 7.42 7.20
CA TYR A 43 7.22 7.92 7.21
C TYR A 43 8.21 6.79 7.42
N GLY A 44 9.30 6.80 6.65
CA GLY A 44 10.42 5.89 6.71
C GLY A 44 11.64 6.57 7.32
N GLN A 45 12.26 5.89 8.28
CA GLN A 45 13.53 6.32 8.88
C GLN A 45 14.46 5.12 9.04
N ALA A 46 15.68 5.24 8.50
CA ALA A 46 16.74 4.25 8.68
C ALA A 46 18.03 4.93 9.15
N ASP A 47 18.76 4.26 10.04
CA ASP A 47 19.89 4.74 10.86
C ASP A 47 21.00 5.54 10.14
N TYR A 48 21.06 5.56 8.81
CA TYR A 48 22.20 6.12 8.08
C TYR A 48 21.88 7.09 6.93
N MET A 49 20.70 7.13 6.29
CA MET A 49 20.59 7.87 5.02
C MET A 49 19.21 8.46 4.65
N VAL A 50 18.15 8.19 5.40
CA VAL A 50 16.81 8.60 4.98
C VAL A 50 15.99 9.02 6.19
N ASN A 51 15.73 10.32 6.32
CA ASN A 51 14.84 10.86 7.33
C ASN A 51 13.52 11.27 6.67
N ASP A 52 12.40 10.91 7.31
CA ASP A 52 11.04 11.28 6.91
C ASP A 52 10.69 11.02 5.42
N LEU A 53 11.23 9.94 4.84
CA LEU A 53 10.83 9.55 3.49
C LEU A 53 9.38 9.07 3.50
N LEU A 54 8.57 9.65 2.62
CA LEU A 54 7.22 9.18 2.41
C LEU A 54 7.24 7.80 1.71
N LEU A 55 6.86 6.76 2.44
CA LEU A 55 6.70 5.39 1.95
C LEU A 55 5.25 5.16 1.57
N GLN A 56 5.02 4.65 0.36
CA GLN A 56 3.70 4.24 -0.10
C GLN A 56 3.63 2.71 -0.12
N CYS A 57 2.99 2.14 0.90
CA CYS A 57 3.01 0.71 1.17
C CYS A 57 1.77 0.06 0.61
N ASN A 58 1.97 -0.73 -0.46
CA ASN A 58 0.92 -1.39 -1.20
C ASN A 58 1.07 -2.90 -1.07
N GLY A 59 -0.01 -3.60 -0.73
CA GLY A 59 0.03 -5.04 -0.52
C GLY A 59 -1.34 -5.70 -0.61
N LYS A 60 -1.35 -7.03 -0.72
CA LYS A 60 -2.58 -7.85 -0.65
C LYS A 60 -3.11 -8.02 0.76
N VAL A 61 -2.33 -7.62 1.75
CA VAL A 61 -2.64 -7.71 3.17
C VAL A 61 -2.57 -6.32 3.77
N GLN A 62 -3.42 -6.09 4.75
CA GLN A 62 -3.47 -4.82 5.44
C GLN A 62 -2.13 -4.59 6.19
N GLN A 63 -1.64 -3.36 6.14
CA GLN A 63 -0.40 -2.91 6.76
C GLN A 63 -0.70 -1.70 7.67
N ALA A 64 0.24 -1.40 8.57
CA ALA A 64 0.20 -0.27 9.50
C ALA A 64 1.54 0.47 9.44
N CYS A 65 1.55 1.73 9.88
CA CYS A 65 2.80 2.44 10.12
C CYS A 65 3.36 2.04 11.47
N TYR A 66 4.68 1.98 11.60
CA TYR A 66 5.34 1.72 12.86
C TYR A 66 6.40 2.77 13.21
N THR A 67 6.69 2.85 14.50
CA THR A 67 7.84 3.50 15.13
C THR A 67 8.46 2.54 16.14
N ARG A 68 9.80 2.48 16.19
CA ARG A 68 10.57 1.74 17.18
C ARG A 68 11.36 2.69 18.08
N ASP A 69 11.83 2.16 19.21
CA ASP A 69 12.56 2.92 20.23
C ASP A 69 13.88 3.53 19.72
N ASN A 70 14.47 2.95 18.67
CA ASN A 70 15.66 3.45 17.98
C ASN A 70 15.35 4.53 16.93
N ASN A 71 14.12 5.05 16.86
CA ASN A 71 13.62 5.96 15.83
C ASN A 71 13.48 5.34 14.43
N GLU A 72 13.57 4.01 14.29
CA GLU A 72 13.24 3.33 13.04
C GLU A 72 11.75 3.49 12.75
N LYS A 73 11.42 3.87 11.52
CA LYS A 73 10.04 4.08 11.07
C LYS A 73 9.80 3.36 9.74
N GLY A 74 8.58 2.90 9.53
CA GLY A 74 8.17 2.39 8.22
C GLY A 74 6.81 1.72 8.22
N CYS A 75 6.65 0.75 7.33
CA CYS A 75 5.42 -0.03 7.19
C CYS A 75 5.60 -1.46 7.69
N ILE A 76 4.55 -2.01 8.29
CA ILE A 76 4.57 -3.36 8.83
C ILE A 76 3.21 -4.05 8.67
N HIS A 77 3.23 -5.39 8.65
CA HIS A 77 2.00 -6.18 8.74
C HIS A 77 1.35 -6.04 10.12
N LEU A 78 0.01 -5.97 10.18
CA LEU A 78 -0.70 -5.79 11.46
C LEU A 78 -0.39 -6.89 12.49
N ALA A 79 -0.14 -8.12 12.04
CA ALA A 79 0.20 -9.23 12.93
C ALA A 79 1.46 -8.98 13.77
N LYS A 80 2.35 -8.10 13.31
CA LYS A 80 3.58 -7.73 14.00
C LYS A 80 3.42 -6.57 14.98
N CYS A 81 2.31 -5.83 14.91
CA CYS A 81 2.04 -4.74 15.86
C CYS A 81 1.77 -5.23 17.28
N SER A 82 1.52 -6.53 17.47
CA SER A 82 1.40 -7.16 18.79
C SER A 82 2.74 -7.61 19.37
N ASP A 83 3.82 -7.62 18.56
CA ASP A 83 5.15 -7.98 19.04
C ASP A 83 5.70 -6.83 19.92
N PRO A 84 6.45 -7.14 20.99
CA PRO A 84 7.07 -6.11 21.83
C PRO A 84 8.10 -5.30 21.05
N GLY A 85 8.21 -4.00 21.35
CA GLY A 85 9.14 -3.08 20.69
C GLY A 85 8.64 -2.47 19.38
N TRP A 86 7.35 -2.64 19.06
CA TRP A 86 6.68 -2.03 17.92
C TRP A 86 5.55 -1.11 18.39
N THR A 87 5.62 0.17 18.04
CA THR A 87 4.49 1.10 18.21
C THR A 87 3.83 1.28 16.86
N CYS A 88 2.55 0.92 16.72
CA CYS A 88 1.84 0.96 15.46
C CYS A 88 0.69 1.98 15.44
N CYS A 89 0.39 2.50 14.25
CA CYS A 89 -0.78 3.32 13.96
C CYS A 89 -1.33 3.02 12.55
N TYR A 90 -2.61 3.31 12.31
CA TYR A 90 -3.39 2.68 11.22
C TYR A 90 -3.92 3.66 10.15
N THR A 91 -3.45 4.90 10.15
CA THR A 91 -3.88 5.93 9.21
C THR A 91 -2.67 6.50 8.47
N ASP A 92 -2.90 7.13 7.32
CA ASP A 92 -1.82 7.71 6.54
C ASP A 92 -1.00 8.71 7.36
N ARG A 93 0.33 8.54 7.33
CA ARG A 93 1.36 9.42 7.91
C ARG A 93 1.22 9.61 9.43
N CYS A 94 0.61 8.65 10.12
CA CYS A 94 0.39 8.72 11.57
C CYS A 94 1.66 8.56 12.41
N ASN A 95 2.77 8.11 11.82
CA ASN A 95 4.06 7.88 12.49
C ASN A 95 5.04 9.05 12.30
N ALA A 96 4.52 10.27 12.21
CA ALA A 96 5.29 11.51 12.21
C ALA A 96 6.04 11.68 13.54
#